data_AF-A0A2T0XA58-F1
#
_entry.id   AF-A0A2T0XA58-F1
#
_cell.length_a   1.000
_cell.length_b   1.000
_cell.length_c   1.000
_cell.angle_alpha   90.00
_cell.angle_beta   90.00
_cell.angle_gamma   90.00
#
_symmetry.space_group_name_H-M   'P 1'
#
loop_
_entity.id
_entity.type
_entity.pdbx_description
1 polymer ?
#
loop_
_entity_poly.entity_id
_entity_poly.type
_entity_poly.pdbx_seq_one_letter_code
_entity_poly.pdbx_strand_id
1 'polypeptide(L)'
;MKRTRINLFATVALAALLASCSGLDKMKDNAPDINYTVTPEVLEAHGGQVPVTIKVQVPGGYFDKKTEITATPVLVYDGGETAYAPYQLQGESVDGNAKVISYANGGQFTYEGTVDYNDNMRVSDLVVRVTATRGGSSIDFEPVKIAEGVISTSQLLGKKGAMAALGEDNFQRVTPEVGEADIHYLIQRSNVRNSELRNEDIKALSEFVKAAKEADNKEFKGVNISAYASPDGPIDLNTRLAGDREASAKKYLEGALKKAGVEDVTAEDFFELRNTPEDWEGFKALVEKSDIEDKDVILRVLSTHNDPEVRESEIKNMAATYKVLADDILPELRRAKLNVNVEVIGKSDDEISELAVSSPEELKLEEILYAATLTDNLEEQLAIYKSALEQHSNCWRAQNNIGVVLMKQGDVDGAKVAFEKANEMKANEPVVLNNLGVIALYEDDVEAAKEYFDSAAGAGAALDNNLGVLAIYNGNYDEAVRYFGNSNNCNAALAKILNGNYDAALATLNANDAEVGTKYYLKAIIGARQNDTDMLFENLDKAVELDASLKEVAASDMEFARYFEDASFKEIVQ
;
A
#
# COMPACT_ATOMS: atom_id res chain seq x y z
N MET A 1 -120.01 -3.67 7.76
CA MET A 1 -119.28 -4.84 8.28
C MET A 1 -117.83 -4.77 7.81
N LYS A 2 -116.88 -4.94 8.75
CA LYS A 2 -115.51 -5.50 8.62
C LYS A 2 -114.58 -4.83 7.59
N ARG A 3 -113.64 -3.98 8.04
CA ARG A 3 -112.18 -4.25 8.19
C ARG A 3 -111.55 -4.77 6.89
N THR A 4 -110.53 -4.13 6.29
CA THR A 4 -109.15 -4.18 6.79
C THR A 4 -108.23 -3.13 6.12
N ARG A 5 -107.38 -2.59 6.99
CA ARG A 5 -106.21 -1.71 6.93
C ARG A 5 -105.44 -1.48 5.61
N ILE A 6 -105.13 -0.20 5.43
CA ILE A 6 -104.08 0.41 4.58
C ILE A 6 -102.71 -0.10 5.04
N ASN A 7 -101.93 -0.70 4.13
CA ASN A 7 -100.49 -0.93 4.33
C ASN A 7 -99.70 0.18 3.64
N LEU A 8 -99.07 1.00 4.47
CA LEU A 8 -98.06 1.99 4.13
C LEU A 8 -96.74 1.22 3.88
N PHE A 9 -96.27 1.13 2.64
CA PHE A 9 -94.87 0.76 2.37
C PHE A 9 -94.03 2.02 2.51
N ALA A 10 -93.49 2.23 3.71
CA ALA A 10 -92.49 3.24 3.99
C ALA A 10 -91.13 2.78 3.50
N THR A 11 -90.47 3.66 2.76
CA THR A 11 -89.04 3.71 2.46
C THR A 11 -88.20 3.41 3.71
N VAL A 12 -87.42 2.32 3.69
CA VAL A 12 -86.30 2.11 4.63
C VAL A 12 -85.06 2.69 3.96
N ALA A 13 -84.65 3.85 4.45
CA ALA A 13 -83.42 4.51 4.08
C ALA A 13 -82.22 3.79 4.73
N LEU A 14 -81.30 3.38 3.85
CA LEU A 14 -79.85 3.32 3.99
C LEU A 14 -79.28 3.90 5.30
N ALA A 15 -78.99 3.06 6.29
CA ALA A 15 -78.24 3.42 7.50
C ALA A 15 -77.35 2.25 7.97
N ALA A 16 -76.57 1.67 7.05
CA ALA A 16 -75.71 0.52 7.34
C ALA A 16 -74.34 0.57 6.63
N LEU A 17 -73.72 1.75 6.53
CA LEU A 17 -72.38 1.90 5.93
C LEU A 17 -71.39 2.79 6.71
N LEU A 18 -71.72 3.23 7.94
CA LEU A 18 -70.85 4.16 8.70
C LEU A 18 -70.13 3.53 9.91
N ALA A 19 -70.21 2.21 10.12
CA ALA A 19 -69.59 1.55 11.28
C ALA A 19 -68.27 0.81 10.97
N SER A 20 -67.87 0.65 9.69
CA SER A 20 -66.71 -0.19 9.33
C SER A 20 -65.35 0.50 9.46
N CYS A 21 -65.27 1.84 9.41
CA CYS A 21 -64.00 2.58 9.42
C CYS A 21 -63.57 3.13 10.80
N SER A 22 -64.45 3.11 11.80
CA SER A 22 -64.20 3.75 13.12
C SER A 22 -62.91 3.29 13.82
N GLY A 23 -62.47 2.04 13.62
CA GLY A 23 -61.21 1.56 14.19
C GLY A 23 -59.98 2.03 13.41
N LEU A 24 -60.08 2.16 12.08
CA LEU A 24 -59.00 2.69 11.25
C LEU A 24 -58.81 4.19 11.51
N ASP A 25 -59.89 4.97 11.52
CA ASP A 25 -59.84 6.41 11.79
C ASP A 25 -59.27 6.69 13.19
N LYS A 26 -59.69 5.92 14.20
CA LYS A 26 -59.15 6.04 15.57
C LYS A 26 -57.66 5.69 15.65
N MET A 27 -57.18 4.72 14.87
CA MET A 27 -55.75 4.41 14.82
C MET A 27 -54.96 5.53 14.14
N LYS A 28 -55.49 6.10 13.05
CA LYS A 28 -54.89 7.25 12.38
C LYS A 28 -54.80 8.47 13.29
N ASP A 29 -55.88 8.81 13.99
CA ASP A 29 -55.94 9.97 14.89
C ASP A 29 -54.97 9.84 16.10
N ASN A 30 -54.76 8.61 16.59
CA ASN A 30 -53.87 8.34 17.72
C ASN A 30 -52.48 7.83 17.32
N ALA A 31 -52.12 7.90 16.02
CA ALA A 31 -50.78 7.49 15.56
C ALA A 31 -49.61 8.15 16.31
N PRO A 32 -49.72 9.44 16.75
CA PRO A 32 -48.69 10.07 17.58
C PRO A 32 -48.44 9.42 18.95
N ASP A 33 -49.34 8.55 19.43
CA ASP A 33 -49.15 7.84 20.71
C ASP A 33 -48.16 6.67 20.61
N ILE A 34 -47.74 6.28 19.40
CA ILE A 34 -46.69 5.29 19.21
C ILE A 34 -45.33 5.93 19.53
N ASN A 35 -44.55 5.28 20.38
CA ASN A 35 -43.19 5.71 20.67
C ASN A 35 -42.18 4.96 19.81
N TYR A 36 -41.30 5.72 19.16
CA TYR A 36 -40.20 5.23 18.34
C TYR A 36 -38.88 5.61 18.99
N THR A 37 -37.94 4.67 19.06
CA THR A 37 -36.56 4.93 19.47
C THR A 37 -35.64 4.40 18.40
N VAL A 38 -34.86 5.28 17.77
CA VAL A 38 -33.91 4.94 16.72
C VAL A 38 -32.52 4.81 17.32
N THR A 39 -31.77 3.79 16.91
CA THR A 39 -30.38 3.60 17.29
C THR A 39 -29.54 3.32 16.04
N PRO A 40 -28.47 4.10 15.78
CA PRO A 40 -28.09 5.33 16.49
C PRO A 40 -29.13 6.48 16.30
N GLU A 41 -29.08 7.51 17.15
CA GLU A 41 -30.05 8.63 17.12
C GLU A 41 -29.96 9.45 15.82
N VAL A 42 -28.73 9.62 15.33
CA VAL A 42 -28.42 10.05 13.95
C VAL A 42 -27.86 8.81 13.26
N LEU A 43 -28.40 8.45 12.10
CA LEU A 43 -27.95 7.24 11.39
C LEU A 43 -26.50 7.39 10.94
N GLU A 44 -25.81 6.26 10.77
CA GLU A 44 -24.42 6.24 10.32
C GLU A 44 -24.28 5.33 9.10
N ALA A 45 -23.53 5.78 8.09
CA ALA A 45 -23.17 4.96 6.95
C ALA A 45 -21.95 4.10 7.31
N HIS A 46 -22.06 2.79 7.11
CA HIS A 46 -21.00 1.81 7.29
C HIS A 46 -20.92 0.89 6.09
N GLY A 47 -19.76 0.80 5.47
CA GLY A 47 -19.54 -0.06 4.31
C GLY A 47 -20.51 0.17 3.14
N GLY A 48 -20.85 1.43 2.86
CA GLY A 48 -21.82 1.80 1.82
C GLY A 48 -23.29 1.50 2.19
N GLN A 49 -23.56 1.13 3.44
CA GLN A 49 -24.90 0.80 3.94
C GLN A 49 -25.32 1.76 5.05
N VAL A 50 -26.63 2.02 5.17
CA VAL A 50 -27.22 2.79 6.28
C VAL A 50 -28.07 1.86 7.14
N PRO A 51 -27.46 1.12 8.09
CA PRO A 51 -28.20 0.29 9.02
C PRO A 51 -29.06 1.14 9.97
N VAL A 52 -30.22 0.62 10.32
CA VAL A 52 -31.11 1.25 11.30
C VAL A 52 -31.72 0.21 12.24
N THR A 53 -31.74 0.53 13.54
CA THR A 53 -32.53 -0.20 14.52
C THR A 53 -33.64 0.72 15.04
N ILE A 54 -34.90 0.32 14.89
CA ILE A 54 -36.06 1.06 15.37
C ILE A 54 -36.79 0.21 16.41
N LYS A 55 -36.74 0.63 17.66
CA LYS A 55 -37.58 0.06 18.73
C LYS A 55 -38.91 0.79 18.73
N VAL A 56 -39.99 0.03 18.56
CA VAL A 56 -41.36 0.56 18.51
C VAL A 56 -42.14 0.07 19.72
N GLN A 57 -42.76 1.00 20.44
CA GLN A 57 -43.64 0.73 21.56
C GLN A 57 -45.05 1.22 21.25
N VAL A 58 -45.96 0.25 21.13
CA VAL A 58 -47.38 0.49 20.84
C VAL A 58 -48.16 0.44 22.17
N PRO A 59 -48.91 1.50 22.52
CA PRO A 59 -49.64 1.54 23.78
C PRO A 59 -50.87 0.62 23.77
N GLY A 60 -51.30 0.22 24.97
CA GLY A 60 -52.58 -0.46 25.16
C GLY A 60 -53.75 0.42 24.74
N GLY A 61 -54.72 -0.16 24.05
CA GLY A 61 -55.92 0.50 23.52
C GLY A 61 -55.76 1.07 22.12
N TYR A 62 -54.56 1.00 21.53
CA TYR A 62 -54.26 1.54 20.19
C TYR A 62 -54.62 0.56 19.05
N PHE A 63 -54.02 -0.63 19.03
CA PHE A 63 -54.01 -1.50 17.85
C PHE A 63 -55.34 -2.26 17.66
N ASP A 64 -56.14 -1.92 16.65
CA ASP A 64 -57.43 -2.56 16.39
C ASP A 64 -57.28 -4.07 16.12
N LYS A 65 -58.16 -4.86 16.76
CA LYS A 65 -58.07 -6.32 16.77
C LYS A 65 -58.16 -6.97 15.38
N LYS A 66 -58.79 -6.32 14.39
CA LYS A 66 -59.06 -6.89 13.06
C LYS A 66 -58.32 -6.17 11.94
N THR A 67 -57.27 -5.43 12.28
CA THR A 67 -56.53 -4.59 11.35
C THR A 67 -55.14 -5.18 11.08
N GLU A 68 -54.70 -5.08 9.85
CA GLU A 68 -53.33 -5.35 9.42
C GLU A 68 -52.64 -4.00 9.14
N ILE A 69 -51.37 -3.87 9.51
CA ILE A 69 -50.55 -2.70 9.22
C ILE A 69 -49.33 -3.12 8.41
N THR A 70 -49.04 -2.35 7.37
CA THR A 70 -47.74 -2.26 6.73
C THR A 70 -47.05 -0.99 7.18
N ALA A 71 -45.91 -1.10 7.88
CA ALA A 71 -45.09 0.03 8.28
C ALA A 71 -43.76 0.02 7.53
N THR A 72 -43.46 1.09 6.81
CA THR A 72 -42.26 1.21 5.97
C THR A 72 -41.44 2.41 6.43
N PRO A 73 -40.24 2.19 7.00
CA PRO A 73 -39.27 3.27 7.20
C PRO A 73 -38.76 3.77 5.85
N VAL A 74 -38.65 5.09 5.69
CA VAL A 74 -38.21 5.74 4.45
C VAL A 74 -37.29 6.90 4.80
N LEU A 75 -36.10 6.95 4.19
CA LEU A 75 -35.27 8.13 4.18
C LEU A 75 -35.76 9.06 3.06
N VAL A 76 -36.15 10.27 3.43
CA VAL A 76 -36.62 11.30 2.51
C VAL A 76 -35.59 12.43 2.48
N TYR A 77 -35.11 12.79 1.30
CA TYR A 77 -34.07 13.79 1.11
C TYR A 77 -34.35 14.61 -0.14
N ASP A 78 -33.58 15.69 -0.34
CA ASP A 78 -33.77 16.48 -1.56
C ASP A 78 -33.45 15.64 -2.80
N GLY A 79 -34.34 15.71 -3.80
CA GLY A 79 -34.22 14.93 -5.03
C GLY A 79 -34.64 13.45 -4.95
N GLY A 80 -35.07 12.91 -3.80
CA GLY A 80 -35.53 11.52 -3.77
C GLY A 80 -35.92 10.92 -2.42
N GLU A 81 -36.15 9.61 -2.42
CA GLU A 81 -36.41 8.83 -1.23
C GLU A 81 -35.89 7.39 -1.38
N THR A 82 -35.49 6.78 -0.26
CA THR A 82 -35.08 5.37 -0.21
C THR A 82 -35.88 4.66 0.88
N ALA A 83 -36.70 3.70 0.47
CA ALA A 83 -37.50 2.89 1.38
C ALA A 83 -36.72 1.69 1.90
N TYR A 84 -36.79 1.45 3.20
CA TYR A 84 -36.36 0.20 3.79
C TYR A 84 -37.42 -0.90 3.56
N ALA A 85 -37.06 -2.15 3.86
CA ALA A 85 -38.00 -3.26 3.79
C ALA A 85 -39.22 -3.04 4.71
N PRO A 86 -40.46 -3.23 4.23
CA PRO A 86 -41.67 -3.03 5.03
C PRO A 86 -41.81 -4.06 6.16
N TYR A 87 -42.43 -3.65 7.27
CA TYR A 87 -42.71 -4.49 8.43
C TYR A 87 -44.21 -4.67 8.63
N GLN A 88 -44.66 -5.94 8.64
CA GLN A 88 -46.06 -6.30 8.79
C GLN A 88 -46.44 -6.53 10.26
N LEU A 89 -47.53 -5.89 10.67
CA LEU A 89 -48.16 -6.07 11.98
C LEU A 89 -49.62 -6.50 11.80
N GLN A 90 -50.17 -7.24 12.75
CA GLN A 90 -51.59 -7.61 12.74
C GLN A 90 -52.24 -7.56 14.11
N GLY A 91 -53.54 -7.35 14.14
CA GLY A 91 -54.34 -7.40 15.35
C GLY A 91 -54.59 -8.84 15.81
N GLU A 92 -54.91 -9.01 17.09
CA GLU A 92 -55.15 -10.32 17.74
C GLU A 92 -56.34 -11.14 17.19
N SER A 93 -57.14 -10.59 16.27
CA SER A 93 -58.27 -11.26 15.61
C SER A 93 -58.11 -11.36 14.09
N VAL A 94 -56.92 -11.06 13.55
CA VAL A 94 -56.55 -11.33 12.16
C VAL A 94 -55.96 -12.74 12.06
N ASP A 95 -56.40 -13.51 11.07
CA ASP A 95 -55.82 -14.82 10.74
C ASP A 95 -54.67 -14.61 9.75
N GLY A 96 -53.44 -14.62 10.24
CA GLY A 96 -52.24 -14.27 9.49
C GLY A 96 -50.96 -14.57 10.27
N ASN A 97 -49.80 -14.36 9.63
CA ASN A 97 -48.47 -14.70 10.18
C ASN A 97 -47.63 -13.47 10.59
N ALA A 98 -48.19 -12.26 10.51
CA ALA A 98 -47.50 -11.05 10.89
C ALA A 98 -47.39 -10.91 12.42
N LYS A 99 -46.56 -9.97 12.89
CA LYS A 99 -46.36 -9.76 14.33
C LYS A 99 -47.67 -9.28 14.96
N VAL A 100 -48.21 -10.08 15.88
CA VAL A 100 -49.46 -9.76 16.59
C VAL A 100 -49.22 -8.70 17.67
N ILE A 101 -50.04 -7.65 17.67
CA ILE A 101 -50.10 -6.63 18.73
C ILE A 101 -51.44 -6.75 19.47
N SER A 102 -51.39 -6.81 20.82
CA SER A 102 -52.60 -6.93 21.62
C SER A 102 -53.31 -5.59 21.74
N TYR A 103 -54.63 -5.58 21.55
CA TYR A 103 -55.40 -4.35 21.76
C TYR A 103 -55.35 -3.92 23.23
N ALA A 104 -55.44 -4.84 24.20
CA ALA A 104 -55.53 -4.46 25.61
C ALA A 104 -54.17 -4.01 26.18
N ASN A 105 -53.11 -4.75 25.85
CA ASN A 105 -51.80 -4.57 26.47
C ASN A 105 -50.81 -3.80 25.58
N GLY A 106 -51.16 -3.55 24.31
CA GLY A 106 -50.24 -2.99 23.33
C GLY A 106 -49.17 -4.01 22.94
N GLY A 107 -47.96 -3.53 22.64
CA GLY A 107 -46.84 -4.38 22.31
C GLY A 107 -45.54 -3.62 22.11
N GLN A 108 -44.43 -4.36 22.07
CA GLN A 108 -43.13 -3.84 21.71
C GLN A 108 -42.50 -4.77 20.67
N PHE A 109 -41.81 -4.19 19.70
CA PHE A 109 -40.99 -4.92 18.75
C PHE A 109 -39.78 -4.07 18.33
N THR A 110 -38.81 -4.74 17.72
CA THR A 110 -37.62 -4.12 17.13
C THR A 110 -37.63 -4.40 15.65
N TYR A 111 -37.41 -3.35 14.87
CA TYR A 111 -37.13 -3.40 13.44
C TYR A 111 -35.64 -3.20 13.22
N GLU A 112 -35.05 -4.02 12.35
CA GLU A 112 -33.68 -3.85 11.87
C GLU A 112 -33.73 -3.87 10.33
N GLY A 113 -33.03 -2.93 9.71
CA GLY A 113 -32.99 -2.80 8.26
C GLY A 113 -31.73 -2.11 7.81
N THR A 114 -31.44 -2.24 6.52
CA THR A 114 -30.34 -1.54 5.85
C THR A 114 -30.76 -1.13 4.45
N VAL A 115 -30.14 -0.08 3.92
CA VAL A 115 -30.27 0.39 2.54
C VAL A 115 -28.91 0.87 2.05
N ASP A 116 -28.71 0.88 0.74
CA ASP A 116 -27.51 1.45 0.14
C ASP A 116 -27.44 2.95 0.41
N TYR A 117 -26.27 3.43 0.81
CA TYR A 117 -26.02 4.85 1.04
C TYR A 117 -25.95 5.61 -0.30
N ASN A 118 -26.46 6.85 -0.30
CA ASN A 118 -26.17 7.85 -1.31
C ASN A 118 -25.97 9.22 -0.66
N ASP A 119 -25.27 10.14 -1.33
CA ASP A 119 -24.86 11.40 -0.71
C ASP A 119 -26.01 12.33 -0.31
N ASN A 120 -27.16 12.25 -0.98
CA ASN A 120 -28.33 13.05 -0.60
C ASN A 120 -28.88 12.63 0.77
N MET A 121 -28.56 11.42 1.25
CA MET A 121 -29.00 10.96 2.57
C MET A 121 -28.36 11.73 3.73
N ARG A 122 -27.26 12.46 3.51
CA ARG A 122 -26.62 13.28 4.57
C ARG A 122 -27.64 14.21 5.23
N VAL A 123 -28.44 14.90 4.43
CA VAL A 123 -29.54 15.77 4.88
C VAL A 123 -30.87 15.09 4.52
N SER A 124 -31.37 14.27 5.44
CA SER A 124 -32.58 13.47 5.22
C SER A 124 -33.45 13.38 6.48
N ASP A 125 -34.73 13.09 6.28
CA ASP A 125 -35.65 12.70 7.35
C ASP A 125 -35.91 11.20 7.27
N LEU A 126 -35.70 10.48 8.38
CA LEU A 126 -36.21 9.12 8.51
C LEU A 126 -37.67 9.21 8.97
N VAL A 127 -38.59 8.81 8.09
CA VAL A 127 -40.03 8.78 8.37
C VAL A 127 -40.58 7.36 8.35
N VAL A 128 -41.64 7.10 9.11
CA VAL A 128 -42.41 5.85 9.03
C VAL A 128 -43.71 6.11 8.28
N ARG A 129 -43.90 5.43 7.15
CA ARG A 129 -45.17 5.42 6.40
C ARG A 129 -45.97 4.20 6.82
N VAL A 130 -47.24 4.42 7.16
CA VAL A 130 -48.12 3.37 7.67
C VAL A 130 -49.37 3.28 6.80
N THR A 131 -49.64 2.09 6.29
CA THR A 131 -50.90 1.73 5.64
C THR A 131 -51.63 0.71 6.51
N ALA A 132 -52.84 1.03 6.95
CA ALA A 132 -53.67 0.16 7.76
C ALA A 132 -54.84 -0.39 6.95
N THR A 133 -55.06 -1.71 6.99
CA THR A 133 -56.10 -2.41 6.24
C THR A 133 -57.03 -3.18 7.17
N ARG A 134 -58.34 -2.99 6.99
CA ARG A 134 -59.38 -3.71 7.74
C ARG A 134 -60.51 -4.12 6.81
N GLY A 135 -60.75 -5.43 6.72
CA GLY A 135 -61.88 -5.98 5.95
C GLY A 135 -61.90 -5.54 4.47
N GLY A 136 -60.72 -5.36 3.86
CA GLY A 136 -60.55 -4.93 2.47
C GLY A 136 -60.58 -3.41 2.23
N SER A 137 -60.75 -2.59 3.27
CA SER A 137 -60.56 -1.13 3.20
C SER A 137 -59.18 -0.76 3.74
N SER A 138 -58.45 0.11 3.05
CA SER A 138 -57.12 0.58 3.44
C SER A 138 -57.10 2.09 3.61
N ILE A 139 -56.35 2.58 4.59
CA ILE A 139 -56.06 4.01 4.77
C ILE A 139 -54.57 4.21 5.01
N ASP A 140 -54.04 5.31 4.49
CA ASP A 140 -52.67 5.76 4.77
C ASP A 140 -52.67 6.80 5.90
N PHE A 141 -51.68 6.68 6.78
CA PHE A 141 -51.45 7.62 7.86
C PHE A 141 -50.50 8.72 7.39
N GLU A 142 -50.50 9.85 8.10
CA GLU A 142 -49.48 10.87 7.88
C GLU A 142 -48.10 10.30 8.27
N PRO A 143 -47.05 10.53 7.46
CA PRO A 143 -45.70 10.07 7.80
C PRO A 143 -45.22 10.65 9.14
N VAL A 144 -44.61 9.81 9.97
CA VAL A 144 -44.06 10.23 11.26
C VAL A 144 -42.54 10.30 11.15
N LYS A 145 -41.95 11.49 11.32
CA LYS A 145 -40.48 11.66 11.42
C LYS A 145 -39.98 11.08 12.74
N ILE A 146 -38.95 10.24 12.67
CA ILE A 146 -38.41 9.50 13.81
C ILE A 146 -36.89 9.67 14.01
N ALA A 147 -36.16 10.12 12.98
CA ALA A 147 -34.75 10.52 13.06
C ALA A 147 -34.41 11.48 11.91
N GLU A 148 -33.19 12.04 11.94
CA GLU A 148 -32.71 13.00 10.94
C GLU A 148 -31.24 12.75 10.59
N GLY A 149 -30.96 12.79 9.29
CA GLY A 149 -29.65 12.75 8.67
C GLY A 149 -28.90 11.42 8.77
N VAL A 150 -27.82 11.36 8.00
CA VAL A 150 -26.87 10.25 8.00
C VAL A 150 -25.45 10.79 8.11
N ILE A 151 -24.73 10.41 9.16
CA ILE A 151 -23.28 10.61 9.27
C ILE A 151 -22.60 9.67 8.29
N SER A 152 -21.76 10.23 7.41
CA SER A 152 -21.06 9.46 6.38
C SER A 152 -19.55 9.68 6.40
N THR A 153 -18.99 9.81 7.60
CA THR A 153 -17.54 9.88 7.84
C THR A 153 -16.77 8.72 7.18
N SER A 154 -17.38 7.53 7.11
CA SER A 154 -16.81 6.37 6.41
C SER A 154 -16.62 6.57 4.90
N GLN A 155 -17.31 7.56 4.31
CA GLN A 155 -17.31 7.87 2.89
C GLN A 155 -16.35 9.01 2.52
N LEU A 156 -15.73 9.69 3.49
CA LEU A 156 -14.91 10.90 3.24
C LEU A 156 -13.74 10.67 2.29
N LEU A 157 -13.08 9.51 2.40
CA LEU A 157 -11.93 9.16 1.55
C LEU A 157 -12.33 8.26 0.39
N GLY A 158 -13.32 7.38 0.62
CA GLY A 158 -13.82 6.43 -0.37
C GLY A 158 -12.70 5.74 -1.15
N LYS A 159 -12.90 5.58 -2.45
CA LYS A 159 -11.92 4.97 -3.38
C LYS A 159 -10.69 5.83 -3.62
N LYS A 160 -10.78 7.15 -3.37
CA LYS A 160 -9.66 8.09 -3.51
C LYS A 160 -8.57 7.87 -2.47
N GLY A 161 -8.87 7.11 -1.40
CA GLY A 161 -7.86 6.69 -0.42
C GLY A 161 -6.87 5.66 -0.98
N ALA A 162 -7.20 4.95 -2.05
CA ALA A 162 -6.34 3.93 -2.63
C ALA A 162 -5.17 4.55 -3.40
N MET A 163 -3.98 3.94 -3.29
CA MET A 163 -2.72 4.44 -3.79
C MET A 163 -2.12 3.48 -4.81
N ALA A 164 -1.87 3.98 -6.01
CA ALA A 164 -1.06 3.26 -6.99
C ALA A 164 0.43 3.36 -6.62
N ALA A 165 1.17 2.29 -6.85
CA ALA A 165 2.58 2.12 -6.51
C ALA A 165 3.47 2.18 -7.76
N LEU A 166 4.60 2.88 -7.65
CA LEU A 166 5.61 2.91 -8.71
C LEU A 166 6.39 1.59 -8.72
N GLY A 167 6.74 1.12 -9.92
CA GLY A 167 7.84 0.18 -10.09
C GLY A 167 9.14 0.95 -9.94
N GLU A 168 9.85 0.68 -8.84
CA GLU A 168 11.07 1.40 -8.47
C GLU A 168 12.16 1.23 -9.55
N ASP A 169 12.93 2.31 -9.75
CA ASP A 169 14.21 2.22 -10.43
C ASP A 169 15.27 1.55 -9.53
N ASN A 170 16.34 1.11 -10.16
CA ASN A 170 17.54 0.62 -9.46
C ASN A 170 18.70 1.60 -9.67
N PHE A 171 18.42 2.90 -9.77
CA PHE A 171 19.44 3.89 -10.04
C PHE A 171 20.43 3.98 -8.88
N GLN A 172 21.70 3.91 -9.22
CA GLN A 172 22.80 4.15 -8.31
C GLN A 172 23.68 5.20 -8.96
N ARG A 173 23.76 6.37 -8.33
CA ARG A 173 24.62 7.44 -8.85
C ARG A 173 26.09 7.05 -8.76
N VAL A 174 26.48 6.33 -7.72
CA VAL A 174 27.86 5.89 -7.54
C VAL A 174 27.91 4.37 -7.67
N THR A 175 28.64 3.88 -8.68
CA THR A 175 28.81 2.44 -8.92
C THR A 175 30.28 2.03 -8.81
N PRO A 176 30.60 0.95 -8.08
CA PRO A 176 31.96 0.46 -7.98
C PRO A 176 32.41 -0.27 -9.25
N GLU A 177 33.66 -0.06 -9.65
CA GLU A 177 34.39 -0.83 -10.65
C GLU A 177 35.71 -1.33 -10.03
N VAL A 178 36.11 -2.54 -10.41
CA VAL A 178 37.36 -3.14 -9.93
C VAL A 178 38.21 -3.59 -11.11
N GLY A 179 39.45 -3.11 -11.16
CA GLY A 179 40.47 -3.65 -12.04
C GLY A 179 41.24 -4.75 -11.32
N GLU A 180 41.35 -5.92 -11.93
CA GLU A 180 41.98 -7.10 -11.33
C GLU A 180 43.17 -7.62 -12.15
N ALA A 181 44.22 -8.09 -11.48
CA ALA A 181 45.31 -8.86 -12.11
C ALA A 181 46.09 -9.70 -11.07
N ASP A 182 46.76 -10.75 -11.54
CA ASP A 182 47.56 -11.63 -10.70
C ASP A 182 49.05 -11.59 -11.10
N ILE A 183 49.93 -11.40 -10.12
CA ILE A 183 51.38 -11.58 -10.32
C ILE A 183 51.77 -12.97 -9.86
N HIS A 184 52.26 -13.81 -10.77
CA HIS A 184 52.74 -15.15 -10.43
C HIS A 184 54.25 -15.17 -10.12
N TYR A 185 54.64 -16.03 -9.18
CA TYR A 185 55.99 -16.12 -8.67
C TYR A 185 56.59 -17.51 -8.89
N LEU A 186 57.89 -17.54 -9.14
CA LEU A 186 58.65 -18.78 -9.14
C LEU A 186 58.74 -19.37 -7.73
N ILE A 187 58.99 -20.68 -7.67
CA ILE A 187 59.19 -21.42 -6.42
C ILE A 187 60.25 -20.73 -5.55
N GLN A 188 59.91 -20.53 -4.26
CA GLN A 188 60.79 -19.88 -3.28
C GLN A 188 61.32 -18.48 -3.67
N ARG A 189 60.62 -17.77 -4.57
CA ARG A 189 60.95 -16.41 -4.99
C ARG A 189 59.80 -15.45 -4.69
N SER A 190 60.16 -14.19 -4.46
CA SER A 190 59.22 -13.07 -4.22
C SER A 190 59.44 -11.91 -5.17
N ASN A 191 60.41 -11.97 -6.09
CA ASN A 191 60.68 -10.89 -7.04
C ASN A 191 59.69 -10.92 -8.21
N VAL A 192 59.04 -9.78 -8.48
CA VAL A 192 58.21 -9.58 -9.69
C VAL A 192 59.11 -9.65 -10.92
N ARG A 193 58.74 -10.47 -11.92
CA ARG A 193 59.53 -10.67 -13.15
C ARG A 193 59.00 -9.81 -14.28
N ASN A 194 59.89 -9.31 -15.14
CA ASN A 194 59.48 -8.57 -16.33
C ASN A 194 58.60 -9.38 -17.30
N SER A 195 58.67 -10.71 -17.25
CA SER A 195 57.76 -11.58 -18.02
C SER A 195 56.32 -11.50 -17.52
N GLU A 196 56.11 -11.50 -16.19
CA GLU A 196 54.77 -11.37 -15.59
C GLU A 196 54.12 -10.05 -15.96
N LEU A 197 54.92 -8.97 -15.97
CA LEU A 197 54.42 -7.63 -16.28
C LEU A 197 53.96 -7.46 -17.74
N ARG A 198 54.04 -8.52 -18.56
CA ARG A 198 53.59 -8.54 -19.95
C ARG A 198 52.38 -9.45 -20.16
N ASN A 199 51.88 -10.09 -19.11
CA ASN A 199 50.68 -10.91 -19.14
C ASN A 199 49.45 -10.05 -19.47
N GLU A 200 48.40 -10.70 -19.97
CA GLU A 200 47.20 -10.02 -20.47
C GLU A 200 46.42 -9.32 -19.34
N ASP A 201 46.31 -9.94 -18.19
CA ASP A 201 45.68 -9.39 -16.99
C ASP A 201 46.38 -8.13 -16.47
N ILE A 202 47.71 -8.13 -16.40
CA ILE A 202 48.49 -6.95 -15.99
C ILE A 202 48.34 -5.80 -17.01
N LYS A 203 48.25 -6.11 -18.30
CA LYS A 203 47.96 -5.10 -19.33
C LYS A 203 46.54 -4.54 -19.17
N ALA A 204 45.55 -5.42 -18.98
CA ALA A 204 44.16 -5.03 -18.76
C ALA A 204 44.03 -4.13 -17.52
N LEU A 205 44.70 -4.46 -16.42
CA LEU A 205 44.74 -3.61 -15.23
C LEU A 205 45.40 -2.25 -15.51
N SER A 206 46.49 -2.22 -16.27
CA SER A 206 47.12 -0.95 -16.65
C SER A 206 46.23 -0.09 -17.55
N GLU A 207 45.46 -0.70 -18.45
CA GLU A 207 44.50 0.00 -19.31
C GLU A 207 43.32 0.51 -18.49
N PHE A 208 42.79 -0.30 -17.55
CA PHE A 208 41.76 0.08 -16.61
C PHE A 208 42.17 1.30 -15.78
N VAL A 209 43.34 1.27 -15.14
CA VAL A 209 43.88 2.38 -14.34
C VAL A 209 44.01 3.65 -15.20
N LYS A 210 44.52 3.52 -16.43
CA LYS A 210 44.68 4.66 -17.33
C LYS A 210 43.32 5.27 -17.69
N ALA A 211 42.37 4.44 -18.12
CA ALA A 211 41.03 4.88 -18.48
C ALA A 211 40.30 5.52 -17.29
N ALA A 212 40.46 4.96 -16.08
CA ALA A 212 39.90 5.51 -14.86
C ALA A 212 40.49 6.88 -14.51
N LYS A 213 41.80 7.07 -14.69
CA LYS A 213 42.45 8.36 -14.40
C LYS A 213 42.11 9.45 -15.40
N GLU A 214 41.89 9.09 -16.67
CA GLU A 214 41.50 10.01 -17.75
C GLU A 214 40.02 10.43 -17.69
N ALA A 215 39.18 9.68 -16.97
CA ALA A 215 37.77 9.99 -16.80
C ALA A 215 37.55 10.99 -15.65
N ASP A 216 36.85 12.09 -15.92
CA ASP A 216 36.53 13.12 -14.92
C ASP A 216 35.52 12.63 -13.87
N ASN A 217 34.79 11.56 -14.17
CA ASN A 217 33.73 11.03 -13.34
C ASN A 217 34.13 9.75 -12.60
N LYS A 218 35.44 9.49 -12.44
CA LYS A 218 35.96 8.31 -11.75
C LYS A 218 36.90 8.70 -10.62
N GLU A 219 36.74 8.05 -9.48
CA GLU A 219 37.52 8.31 -8.27
C GLU A 219 38.15 7.01 -7.76
N PHE A 220 39.46 7.03 -7.47
CA PHE A 220 40.15 5.88 -6.90
C PHE A 220 39.85 5.78 -5.40
N LYS A 221 39.33 4.64 -4.94
CA LYS A 221 39.04 4.41 -3.52
C LYS A 221 40.14 3.65 -2.79
N GLY A 222 41.00 2.96 -3.53
CA GLY A 222 42.15 2.26 -2.96
C GLY A 222 42.45 0.97 -3.68
N VAL A 223 43.32 0.17 -3.06
CA VAL A 223 43.84 -1.06 -3.62
C VAL A 223 43.83 -2.15 -2.56
N ASN A 224 43.34 -3.33 -2.92
CA ASN A 224 43.52 -4.54 -2.14
C ASN A 224 44.61 -5.40 -2.77
N ILE A 225 45.60 -5.80 -1.97
CA ILE A 225 46.63 -6.77 -2.39
C ILE A 225 46.56 -7.97 -1.47
N SER A 226 46.31 -9.14 -2.05
CA SER A 226 46.34 -10.42 -1.33
C SER A 226 47.44 -11.31 -1.88
N ALA A 227 48.51 -11.51 -1.12
CA ALA A 227 49.68 -12.29 -1.53
C ALA A 227 49.75 -13.66 -0.86
N TYR A 228 50.17 -14.66 -1.61
CA TYR A 228 50.11 -16.05 -1.20
C TYR A 228 51.46 -16.76 -1.38
N ALA A 229 51.76 -17.68 -0.48
CA ALA A 229 52.68 -18.76 -0.75
C ALA A 229 51.95 -20.10 -0.97
N SER A 230 52.65 -21.02 -1.63
CA SER A 230 52.16 -22.36 -1.95
C SER A 230 52.51 -23.32 -0.80
N PRO A 231 51.67 -24.33 -0.52
CA PRO A 231 51.96 -25.34 0.51
C PRO A 231 52.98 -26.38 0.00
N ASP A 232 54.21 -25.93 -0.29
CA ASP A 232 55.27 -26.78 -0.83
C ASP A 232 56.64 -26.61 -0.14
N GLY A 233 56.69 -25.81 0.92
CA GLY A 233 57.85 -25.64 1.78
C GLY A 233 57.45 -25.42 3.24
N PRO A 234 58.43 -25.34 4.17
CA PRO A 234 58.14 -25.14 5.59
C PRO A 234 57.31 -23.88 5.86
N ILE A 235 56.41 -23.93 6.85
CA ILE A 235 55.48 -22.83 7.17
C ILE A 235 56.20 -21.48 7.43
N ASP A 236 57.35 -21.49 8.10
CA ASP A 236 58.15 -20.29 8.36
C ASP A 236 58.67 -19.65 7.05
N LEU A 237 59.04 -20.49 6.09
CA LEU A 237 59.48 -20.05 4.77
C LEU A 237 58.31 -19.45 3.99
N ASN A 238 57.15 -20.11 3.99
CA ASN A 238 55.95 -19.67 3.29
C ASN A 238 55.41 -18.37 3.88
N THR A 239 55.44 -18.23 5.20
CA THR A 239 55.07 -16.99 5.90
C THR A 239 55.93 -15.82 5.46
N ARG A 240 57.25 -16.00 5.42
CA ARG A 240 58.17 -14.97 4.92
C ARG A 240 57.93 -14.67 3.44
N LEU A 241 57.75 -15.70 2.61
CA LEU A 241 57.53 -15.52 1.16
C LEU A 241 56.24 -14.77 0.86
N ALA A 242 55.15 -15.05 1.58
CA ALA A 242 53.88 -14.36 1.40
C ALA A 242 54.03 -12.86 1.72
N GLY A 243 54.68 -12.50 2.83
CA GLY A 243 54.98 -11.10 3.17
C GLY A 243 55.92 -10.42 2.16
N ASP A 244 56.99 -11.10 1.71
CA ASP A 244 57.91 -10.54 0.72
C ASP A 244 57.23 -10.34 -0.66
N ARG A 245 56.29 -11.21 -1.02
CA ARG A 245 55.47 -11.11 -2.25
C ARG A 245 54.48 -9.96 -2.16
N GLU A 246 53.82 -9.80 -1.02
CA GLU A 246 52.96 -8.64 -0.74
C GLU A 246 53.74 -7.33 -0.94
N ALA A 247 54.93 -7.23 -0.33
CA ALA A 247 55.78 -6.05 -0.43
C ALA A 247 56.24 -5.78 -1.87
N SER A 248 56.59 -6.83 -2.63
CA SER A 248 57.05 -6.67 -4.02
C SER A 248 55.92 -6.33 -4.99
N ALA A 249 54.73 -6.92 -4.79
CA ALA A 249 53.50 -6.61 -5.52
C ALA A 249 53.06 -5.18 -5.26
N LYS A 250 53.00 -4.76 -3.99
CA LYS A 250 52.71 -3.38 -3.60
C LYS A 250 53.68 -2.42 -4.27
N LYS A 251 54.99 -2.66 -4.17
CA LYS A 251 56.00 -1.79 -4.77
C LYS A 251 55.80 -1.63 -6.28
N TYR A 252 55.45 -2.71 -6.98
CA TYR A 252 55.14 -2.66 -8.41
C TYR A 252 53.90 -1.80 -8.68
N LEU A 253 52.78 -2.13 -8.04
CA LEU A 253 51.49 -1.49 -8.32
C LEU A 253 51.48 -0.02 -7.90
N GLU A 254 52.06 0.30 -6.74
CA GLU A 254 52.30 1.67 -6.30
C GLU A 254 53.09 2.48 -7.33
N GLY A 255 54.15 1.89 -7.91
CA GLY A 255 54.92 2.53 -8.96
C GLY A 255 54.13 2.72 -10.26
N ALA A 256 53.30 1.73 -10.62
CA ALA A 256 52.44 1.80 -11.80
C ALA A 256 51.37 2.90 -11.67
N LEU A 257 50.69 2.97 -10.52
CA LEU A 257 49.67 3.98 -10.22
C LEU A 257 50.25 5.40 -10.18
N LYS A 258 51.41 5.59 -9.53
CA LYS A 258 52.12 6.88 -9.53
C LYS A 258 52.50 7.31 -10.95
N LYS A 259 52.95 6.37 -11.78
CA LYS A 259 53.28 6.65 -13.19
C LYS A 259 52.04 7.00 -14.02
N ALA A 260 50.90 6.42 -13.69
CA ALA A 260 49.62 6.76 -14.30
C ALA A 260 49.07 8.12 -13.81
N GLY A 261 49.67 8.75 -12.79
CA GLY A 261 49.24 10.03 -12.26
C GLY A 261 48.13 9.95 -11.22
N VAL A 262 48.00 8.79 -10.54
CA VAL A 262 47.13 8.67 -9.36
C VAL A 262 47.88 9.27 -8.17
N GLU A 263 47.35 10.36 -7.60
CA GLU A 263 48.02 11.15 -6.56
C GLU A 263 47.80 10.59 -5.15
N ASP A 264 46.62 10.01 -4.88
CA ASP A 264 46.19 9.51 -3.56
C ASP A 264 46.91 8.23 -3.11
N VAL A 265 47.82 7.70 -3.92
CA VAL A 265 48.58 6.48 -3.66
C VAL A 265 49.43 6.57 -2.39
N THR A 266 49.68 7.78 -1.88
CA THR A 266 50.42 8.01 -0.63
C THR A 266 49.55 8.12 0.62
N ALA A 267 48.22 8.10 0.49
CA ALA A 267 47.33 8.13 1.64
C ALA A 267 47.52 6.86 2.49
N GLU A 268 47.43 7.02 3.82
CA GLU A 268 47.77 5.99 4.81
C GLU A 268 46.93 4.70 4.62
N ASP A 269 45.67 4.86 4.19
CA ASP A 269 44.70 3.75 4.02
C ASP A 269 44.47 3.36 2.56
N PHE A 270 45.26 3.86 1.60
CA PHE A 270 45.04 3.58 0.18
C PHE A 270 45.33 2.11 -0.19
N PHE A 271 46.21 1.45 0.55
CA PHE A 271 46.56 0.04 0.34
C PHE A 271 46.08 -0.82 1.49
N GLU A 272 45.11 -1.68 1.23
CA GLU A 272 44.76 -2.77 2.12
C GLU A 272 45.56 -4.02 1.73
N LEU A 273 46.47 -4.42 2.62
CA LEU A 273 47.43 -5.49 2.36
C LEU A 273 47.10 -6.73 3.19
N ARG A 274 47.12 -7.89 2.54
CA ARG A 274 46.94 -9.19 3.17
C ARG A 274 47.97 -10.17 2.64
N ASN A 275 48.56 -10.95 3.53
CA ASN A 275 49.39 -12.08 3.17
C ASN A 275 48.88 -13.36 3.83
N THR A 276 48.86 -14.44 3.07
CA THR A 276 48.43 -15.76 3.51
C THR A 276 49.58 -16.74 3.23
N PRO A 277 50.23 -17.29 4.26
CA PRO A 277 51.35 -18.22 4.08
C PRO A 277 51.00 -19.40 3.18
N GLU A 278 49.85 -20.04 3.37
CA GLU A 278 49.43 -21.19 2.59
C GLU A 278 47.95 -21.09 2.24
N ASP A 279 47.66 -20.94 0.94
CA ASP A 279 46.30 -20.84 0.40
C ASP A 279 45.65 -22.22 0.25
N TRP A 280 45.31 -22.86 1.37
CA TRP A 280 44.70 -24.20 1.36
C TRP A 280 43.30 -24.23 0.70
N GLU A 281 42.54 -23.14 0.81
CA GLU A 281 41.23 -23.03 0.12
C GLU A 281 41.42 -22.86 -1.39
N GLY A 282 42.37 -22.03 -1.83
CA GLY A 282 42.74 -21.93 -3.24
C GLY A 282 43.28 -23.25 -3.80
N PHE A 283 44.12 -23.96 -3.03
CA PHE A 283 44.63 -25.28 -3.41
C PHE A 283 43.50 -26.27 -3.61
N LYS A 284 42.55 -26.33 -2.67
CA LYS A 284 41.35 -27.16 -2.79
C LYS A 284 40.58 -26.84 -4.07
N ALA A 285 40.30 -25.55 -4.32
CA ALA A 285 39.52 -25.12 -5.48
C ALA A 285 40.20 -25.47 -6.82
N LEU A 286 41.53 -25.37 -6.89
CA LEU A 286 42.29 -25.77 -8.08
C LEU A 286 42.29 -27.30 -8.27
N VAL A 287 42.47 -28.06 -7.19
CA VAL A 287 42.38 -29.52 -7.23
C VAL A 287 40.99 -29.97 -7.68
N GLU A 288 39.91 -29.40 -7.16
CA GLU A 288 38.53 -29.73 -7.54
C GLU A 288 38.26 -29.57 -9.04
N LYS A 289 38.84 -28.51 -9.64
CA LYS A 289 38.74 -28.18 -11.07
C LYS A 289 39.69 -28.98 -11.97
N SER A 290 40.67 -29.69 -11.39
CA SER A 290 41.65 -30.46 -12.14
C SER A 290 41.17 -31.87 -12.49
N ASP A 291 41.85 -32.50 -13.44
CA ASP A 291 41.66 -33.90 -13.85
C ASP A 291 42.70 -34.84 -13.22
N ILE A 292 43.27 -34.48 -12.05
CA ILE A 292 44.30 -35.28 -11.40
C ILE A 292 43.75 -36.63 -10.91
N GLU A 293 44.52 -37.71 -11.09
CA GLU A 293 44.09 -39.09 -10.82
C GLU A 293 43.62 -39.29 -9.37
N ASP A 294 44.40 -38.81 -8.40
CA ASP A 294 44.10 -38.96 -6.97
C ASP A 294 43.28 -37.80 -6.37
N LYS A 295 42.47 -37.10 -7.19
CA LYS A 295 41.70 -35.91 -6.76
C LYS A 295 40.92 -36.15 -5.46
N ASP A 296 40.13 -37.22 -5.42
CA ASP A 296 39.26 -37.53 -4.28
C ASP A 296 40.05 -37.85 -3.01
N VAL A 297 41.27 -38.37 -3.16
CA VAL A 297 42.17 -38.65 -2.03
C VAL A 297 42.70 -37.34 -1.46
N ILE A 298 43.16 -36.43 -2.32
CA ILE A 298 43.63 -35.10 -1.91
C ILE A 298 42.52 -34.33 -1.20
N LEU A 299 41.31 -34.28 -1.77
CA LEU A 299 40.17 -33.59 -1.15
C LEU A 299 39.75 -34.20 0.19
N ARG A 300 39.93 -35.51 0.36
CA ARG A 300 39.72 -36.18 1.65
C ARG A 300 40.77 -35.77 2.67
N VAL A 301 42.05 -35.69 2.29
CA VAL A 301 43.12 -35.22 3.19
C VAL A 301 42.81 -33.80 3.67
N LEU A 302 42.42 -32.90 2.76
CA LEU A 302 42.08 -31.51 3.08
C LEU A 302 40.88 -31.37 4.03
N SER A 303 39.89 -32.27 3.92
CA SER A 303 38.72 -32.25 4.81
C SER A 303 38.95 -32.97 6.15
N THR A 304 39.86 -33.95 6.19
CA THR A 304 40.14 -34.75 7.40
C THR A 304 41.10 -34.04 8.33
N HIS A 305 42.08 -33.33 7.79
CA HIS A 305 43.13 -32.66 8.56
C HIS A 305 42.95 -31.15 8.47
N ASN A 306 43.12 -30.45 9.58
CA ASN A 306 43.15 -28.98 9.63
C ASN A 306 44.58 -28.43 9.85
N ASP A 307 45.50 -29.29 10.29
CA ASP A 307 46.89 -28.94 10.50
C ASP A 307 47.62 -28.82 9.14
N PRO A 308 48.21 -27.67 8.82
CA PRO A 308 48.89 -27.44 7.55
C PRO A 308 50.06 -28.39 7.28
N GLU A 309 50.88 -28.70 8.30
CA GLU A 309 52.05 -29.56 8.16
C GLU A 309 51.61 -31.01 7.89
N VAL A 310 50.53 -31.46 8.54
CA VAL A 310 49.93 -32.77 8.28
C VAL A 310 49.39 -32.85 6.86
N ARG A 311 48.65 -31.83 6.41
CA ARG A 311 48.13 -31.76 5.02
C ARG A 311 49.25 -31.87 4.01
N GLU A 312 50.30 -31.05 4.18
CA GLU A 312 51.44 -31.02 3.27
C GLU A 312 52.17 -32.37 3.23
N SER A 313 52.41 -32.99 4.39
CA SER A 313 53.07 -34.29 4.51
C SER A 313 52.29 -35.41 3.80
N GLU A 314 50.99 -35.52 4.07
CA GLU A 314 50.14 -36.54 3.45
C GLU A 314 50.10 -36.39 1.92
N ILE A 315 49.99 -35.16 1.42
CA ILE A 315 49.96 -34.87 -0.01
C ILE A 315 51.32 -35.15 -0.66
N LYS A 316 52.44 -34.79 -0.02
CA LYS A 316 53.80 -35.05 -0.52
C LYS A 316 54.13 -36.54 -0.63
N ASN A 317 53.52 -37.38 0.21
CA ASN A 317 53.72 -38.83 0.17
C ASN A 317 53.11 -39.50 -1.08
N MET A 318 52.22 -38.81 -1.80
CA MET A 318 51.60 -39.29 -3.05
C MET A 318 52.52 -39.04 -4.25
N ALA A 319 53.72 -39.62 -4.28
CA ALA A 319 54.84 -39.19 -5.14
C ALA A 319 54.53 -38.91 -6.63
N ALA A 320 53.73 -39.75 -7.31
CA ALA A 320 53.37 -39.54 -8.71
C ALA A 320 52.39 -38.35 -8.89
N THR A 321 51.39 -38.30 -8.04
CA THR A 321 50.37 -37.24 -7.97
C THR A 321 50.98 -35.92 -7.52
N TYR A 322 51.88 -35.94 -6.54
CA TYR A 322 52.59 -34.74 -6.07
C TYR A 322 53.40 -34.09 -7.18
N LYS A 323 53.97 -34.88 -8.11
CA LYS A 323 54.66 -34.31 -9.27
C LYS A 323 53.72 -33.50 -10.16
N VAL A 324 52.53 -34.03 -10.45
CA VAL A 324 51.50 -33.31 -11.21
C VAL A 324 51.05 -32.05 -10.45
N LEU A 325 50.83 -32.15 -9.14
CA LEU A 325 50.52 -30.98 -8.31
C LEU A 325 51.63 -29.92 -8.36
N ALA A 326 52.91 -30.33 -8.29
CA ALA A 326 54.05 -29.43 -8.30
C ALA A 326 54.27 -28.73 -9.65
N ASP A 327 53.94 -29.42 -10.75
CA ASP A 327 54.10 -28.93 -12.11
C ASP A 327 52.90 -28.07 -12.56
N ASP A 328 51.67 -28.44 -12.17
CA ASP A 328 50.44 -27.86 -12.76
C ASP A 328 49.55 -27.07 -11.78
N ILE A 329 49.61 -27.32 -10.45
CA ILE A 329 48.69 -26.69 -9.47
C ILE A 329 49.40 -25.72 -8.53
N LEU A 330 50.50 -26.15 -7.89
CA LEU A 330 51.25 -25.34 -6.95
C LEU A 330 51.82 -24.05 -7.56
N PRO A 331 52.24 -23.99 -8.85
CA PRO A 331 52.66 -22.74 -9.48
C PRO A 331 51.57 -21.67 -9.49
N GLU A 332 50.31 -22.04 -9.73
CA GLU A 332 49.16 -21.12 -9.75
C GLU A 332 48.86 -20.54 -8.36
N LEU A 333 49.25 -21.23 -7.28
CA LEU A 333 49.05 -20.71 -5.92
C LEU A 333 50.09 -19.66 -5.52
N ARG A 334 51.24 -19.62 -6.19
CA ARG A 334 52.32 -18.67 -5.92
C ARG A 334 51.99 -17.34 -6.57
N ARG A 335 51.03 -16.59 -6.02
CA ARG A 335 50.53 -15.37 -6.64
C ARG A 335 50.33 -14.22 -5.65
N ALA A 336 50.26 -13.01 -6.18
CA ALA A 336 49.67 -11.86 -5.51
C ALA A 336 48.53 -11.33 -6.36
N LYS A 337 47.33 -11.31 -5.78
CA LYS A 337 46.13 -10.75 -6.40
C LYS A 337 46.09 -9.25 -6.17
N LEU A 338 45.83 -8.50 -7.23
CA LEU A 338 45.80 -7.05 -7.25
C LEU A 338 44.39 -6.59 -7.62
N ASN A 339 43.73 -5.87 -6.74
CA ASN A 339 42.41 -5.28 -7.00
C ASN A 339 42.51 -3.76 -6.82
N VAL A 340 42.27 -2.99 -7.89
CA VAL A 340 42.22 -1.53 -7.86
C VAL A 340 40.74 -1.11 -7.88
N ASN A 341 40.29 -0.48 -6.81
CA ASN A 341 38.90 -0.09 -6.64
C ASN A 341 38.68 1.35 -7.08
N VAL A 342 37.70 1.55 -7.95
CA VAL A 342 37.31 2.85 -8.50
C VAL A 342 35.80 3.00 -8.32
N GLU A 343 35.36 4.19 -7.94
CA GLU A 343 33.96 4.58 -8.00
C GLU A 343 33.70 5.39 -9.26
N VAL A 344 32.63 5.04 -9.98
CA VAL A 344 32.13 5.83 -11.10
C VAL A 344 30.98 6.69 -10.59
N ILE A 345 31.17 8.00 -10.70
CA ILE A 345 30.18 9.01 -10.37
C ILE A 345 29.33 9.23 -11.62
N GLY A 346 28.05 8.92 -11.52
CA GLY A 346 27.05 9.17 -12.56
C GLY A 346 26.71 10.65 -12.65
N LYS A 347 25.85 10.98 -13.63
CA LYS A 347 25.36 12.33 -13.87
C LYS A 347 24.68 12.90 -12.61
N SER A 348 24.72 14.22 -12.43
CA SER A 348 23.97 14.94 -11.38
C SER A 348 22.46 14.94 -11.67
N ASP A 349 21.63 15.34 -10.70
CA ASP A 349 20.18 15.44 -10.89
C ASP A 349 19.82 16.45 -11.97
N ASP A 350 20.48 17.62 -11.97
CA ASP A 350 20.27 18.65 -12.98
C ASP A 350 20.59 18.13 -14.39
N GLU A 351 21.71 17.42 -14.55
CA GLU A 351 22.09 16.81 -15.84
C GLU A 351 21.10 15.72 -16.27
N ILE A 352 20.65 14.87 -15.35
CA ILE A 352 19.68 13.80 -15.64
C ILE A 352 18.34 14.42 -16.06
N SER A 353 17.84 15.41 -15.32
CA SER A 353 16.58 16.09 -15.63
C SER A 353 16.66 16.83 -16.96
N GLU A 354 17.74 17.54 -17.26
CA GLU A 354 17.91 18.23 -18.55
C GLU A 354 17.92 17.23 -19.72
N LEU A 355 18.72 16.16 -19.63
CA LEU A 355 18.81 15.14 -20.67
C LEU A 355 17.52 14.36 -20.84
N ALA A 356 16.76 14.09 -19.78
CA ALA A 356 15.49 13.38 -19.84
C ALA A 356 14.43 14.14 -20.67
N VAL A 357 14.61 15.46 -20.85
CA VAL A 357 13.75 16.29 -21.69
C VAL A 357 14.37 16.54 -23.06
N SER A 358 15.67 16.84 -23.14
CA SER A 358 16.31 17.26 -24.39
C SER A 358 16.81 16.10 -25.26
N SER A 359 17.36 15.06 -24.63
CA SER A 359 18.09 13.97 -25.31
C SER A 359 18.02 12.67 -24.49
N PRO A 360 16.82 12.07 -24.33
CA PRO A 360 16.63 10.91 -23.46
C PRO A 360 17.48 9.70 -23.85
N GLU A 361 17.89 9.60 -25.12
CA GLU A 361 18.76 8.55 -25.65
C GLU A 361 20.18 8.54 -25.07
N GLU A 362 20.59 9.63 -24.40
CA GLU A 362 21.86 9.73 -23.67
C GLU A 362 21.78 9.16 -22.25
N LEU A 363 20.58 8.80 -21.80
CA LEU A 363 20.32 8.21 -20.49
C LEU A 363 20.11 6.71 -20.59
N LYS A 364 20.61 5.98 -19.60
CA LYS A 364 20.30 4.57 -19.39
C LYS A 364 18.88 4.44 -18.80
N LEU A 365 18.27 3.26 -18.95
CA LEU A 365 16.94 2.97 -18.41
C LEU A 365 16.76 3.45 -16.96
N GLU A 366 17.67 3.10 -16.06
CA GLU A 366 17.54 3.46 -14.63
C GLU A 366 17.68 4.98 -14.42
N GLU A 367 18.49 5.68 -15.22
CA GLU A 367 18.56 7.16 -15.19
C GLU A 367 17.24 7.78 -15.68
N ILE A 368 16.60 7.23 -16.72
CA ILE A 368 15.30 7.74 -17.23
C ILE A 368 14.19 7.52 -16.19
N LEU A 369 14.13 6.32 -15.61
CA LEU A 369 13.12 6.02 -14.58
C LEU A 369 13.29 6.91 -13.35
N TYR A 370 14.55 7.14 -12.93
CA TYR A 370 14.88 8.04 -11.85
C TYR A 370 14.57 9.50 -12.18
N ALA A 371 14.85 9.95 -13.41
CA ALA A 371 14.57 11.32 -13.86
C ALA A 371 13.09 11.72 -13.66
N ALA A 372 12.17 10.79 -13.92
CA ALA A 372 10.74 11.03 -13.70
C ALA A 372 10.38 11.26 -12.22
N THR A 373 11.20 10.77 -11.28
CA THR A 373 11.00 11.02 -9.83
C THR A 373 11.47 12.40 -9.38
N LEU A 374 12.26 13.11 -10.22
CA LEU A 374 12.83 14.42 -9.90
C LEU A 374 11.89 15.60 -10.24
N THR A 375 10.78 15.35 -10.93
CA THR A 375 9.79 16.37 -11.30
C THR A 375 8.42 16.04 -10.73
N ASP A 376 7.68 17.05 -10.28
CA ASP A 376 6.27 16.93 -9.87
C ASP A 376 5.30 17.20 -11.02
N ASN A 377 5.79 17.62 -12.19
CA ASN A 377 4.96 17.89 -13.35
C ASN A 377 4.51 16.57 -14.01
N LEU A 378 3.22 16.25 -13.89
CA LEU A 378 2.66 14.99 -14.40
C LEU A 378 2.79 14.82 -15.92
N GLU A 379 2.74 15.90 -16.70
CA GLU A 379 2.91 15.83 -18.16
C GLU A 379 4.36 15.47 -18.53
N GLU A 380 5.31 16.05 -17.81
CA GLU A 380 6.74 15.75 -17.95
C GLU A 380 7.06 14.33 -17.50
N GLN A 381 6.57 13.89 -16.32
CA GLN A 381 6.71 12.51 -15.85
C GLN A 381 6.21 11.51 -16.91
N LEU A 382 5.04 11.77 -17.49
CA LEU A 382 4.45 10.93 -18.52
C LEU A 382 5.33 10.87 -19.78
N ALA A 383 5.89 12.00 -20.20
CA ALA A 383 6.80 12.06 -21.35
C ALA A 383 8.10 11.27 -21.11
N ILE A 384 8.70 11.40 -19.93
CA ILE A 384 9.91 10.69 -19.53
C ILE A 384 9.67 9.17 -19.50
N TYR A 385 8.58 8.69 -18.89
CA TYR A 385 8.29 7.25 -18.90
C TYR A 385 7.96 6.71 -20.31
N LYS A 386 7.37 7.54 -21.18
CA LYS A 386 7.17 7.16 -22.59
C LYS A 386 8.50 7.02 -23.33
N SER A 387 9.45 7.94 -23.12
CA SER A 387 10.79 7.82 -23.73
C SER A 387 11.54 6.57 -23.25
N ALA A 388 11.34 6.16 -21.99
CA ALA A 388 11.86 4.88 -21.50
C ALA A 388 11.32 3.69 -22.29
N LEU A 389 10.04 3.68 -22.67
CA LEU A 389 9.44 2.63 -23.50
C LEU A 389 9.85 2.70 -24.97
N GLU A 390 10.12 3.89 -25.50
CA GLU A 390 10.66 4.03 -26.86
C GLU A 390 12.04 3.38 -26.98
N GLN A 391 12.88 3.51 -25.95
CA GLN A 391 14.21 2.91 -25.89
C GLN A 391 14.19 1.45 -25.42
N HIS A 392 13.26 1.11 -24.51
CA HIS A 392 13.15 -0.19 -23.86
C HIS A 392 11.70 -0.69 -23.91
N SER A 393 11.27 -1.16 -25.07
CA SER A 393 9.87 -1.49 -25.38
C SER A 393 9.20 -2.56 -24.51
N ASN A 394 9.96 -3.31 -23.72
CA ASN A 394 9.45 -4.33 -22.79
C ASN A 394 9.71 -3.98 -21.31
N CYS A 395 9.76 -2.69 -20.99
CA CYS A 395 9.94 -2.22 -19.61
C CYS A 395 8.60 -2.13 -18.87
N TRP A 396 8.22 -3.21 -18.16
CA TRP A 396 6.99 -3.23 -17.36
C TRP A 396 6.94 -2.08 -16.33
N ARG A 397 8.09 -1.66 -15.77
CA ARG A 397 8.18 -0.56 -14.80
C ARG A 397 7.76 0.77 -15.42
N ALA A 398 8.28 1.09 -16.61
CA ALA A 398 7.87 2.30 -17.32
C ALA A 398 6.38 2.26 -17.68
N GLN A 399 5.90 1.12 -18.20
CA GLN A 399 4.48 0.94 -18.54
C GLN A 399 3.55 1.03 -17.31
N ASN A 400 3.95 0.48 -16.17
CA ASN A 400 3.27 0.64 -14.89
C ASN A 400 3.27 2.09 -14.42
N ASN A 401 4.42 2.76 -14.46
CA ASN A 401 4.57 4.12 -13.94
C ASN A 401 3.80 5.13 -14.80
N ILE A 402 3.64 4.89 -16.11
CA ILE A 402 2.66 5.61 -16.94
C ILE A 402 1.26 5.49 -16.33
N GLY A 403 0.81 4.29 -15.94
CA GLY A 403 -0.49 4.10 -15.30
C GLY A 403 -0.61 4.86 -13.98
N VAL A 404 0.45 4.90 -13.16
CA VAL A 404 0.47 5.70 -11.93
C VAL A 404 0.30 7.20 -12.22
N VAL A 405 0.98 7.73 -13.23
CA VAL A 405 0.84 9.13 -13.64
C VAL A 405 -0.57 9.42 -14.16
N LEU A 406 -1.15 8.51 -14.95
CA LEU A 406 -2.53 8.64 -15.45
C LEU A 406 -3.55 8.64 -14.31
N MET A 407 -3.38 7.80 -13.29
CA MET A 407 -4.20 7.86 -12.06
C MET A 407 -4.12 9.23 -11.39
N LYS A 408 -2.93 9.82 -11.27
CA LYS A 408 -2.75 11.17 -10.71
C LYS A 408 -3.40 12.26 -11.57
N GLN A 409 -3.47 12.06 -12.89
CA GLN A 409 -4.18 12.95 -13.82
C GLN A 409 -5.70 12.73 -13.82
N GLY A 410 -6.20 11.70 -13.14
CA GLY A 410 -7.62 11.32 -13.12
C GLY A 410 -8.07 10.49 -14.33
N ASP A 411 -7.16 10.09 -15.22
CA ASP A 411 -7.44 9.19 -16.35
C ASP A 411 -7.37 7.72 -15.90
N VAL A 412 -8.43 7.28 -15.22
CA VAL A 412 -8.53 5.92 -14.66
C VAL A 412 -8.59 4.86 -15.78
N ASP A 413 -9.28 5.14 -16.87
CA ASP A 413 -9.39 4.22 -18.02
C ASP A 413 -8.03 4.04 -18.70
N GLY A 414 -7.29 5.14 -18.92
CA GLY A 414 -5.93 5.09 -19.44
C GLY A 414 -4.98 4.34 -18.50
N ALA A 415 -5.11 4.56 -17.19
CA ALA A 415 -4.31 3.86 -16.19
C ALA A 415 -4.57 2.34 -16.19
N LYS A 416 -5.82 1.91 -16.30
CA LYS A 416 -6.20 0.49 -16.42
C LYS A 416 -5.47 -0.18 -17.59
N VAL A 417 -5.58 0.41 -18.78
CA VAL A 417 -4.89 -0.09 -19.98
C VAL A 417 -3.37 -0.16 -19.77
N ALA A 418 -2.80 0.81 -19.08
CA ALA A 418 -1.36 0.83 -18.81
C ALA A 418 -0.94 -0.28 -17.83
N PHE A 419 -1.67 -0.50 -16.74
CA PHE A 419 -1.37 -1.56 -15.78
C PHE A 419 -1.59 -2.96 -16.37
N GLU A 420 -2.64 -3.15 -17.19
CA GLU A 420 -2.86 -4.42 -17.92
C GLU A 420 -1.68 -4.75 -18.84
N LYS A 421 -1.20 -3.76 -19.62
CA LYS A 421 0.00 -3.93 -20.46
C LYS A 421 1.26 -4.22 -19.65
N ALA A 422 1.44 -3.58 -18.49
CA ALA A 422 2.57 -3.89 -17.62
C ALA A 422 2.53 -5.34 -17.14
N ASN A 423 1.33 -5.85 -16.80
CA ASN A 423 1.12 -7.25 -16.41
C ASN A 423 1.34 -8.22 -17.58
N GLU A 424 1.02 -7.83 -18.81
CA GLU A 424 1.35 -8.61 -20.02
C GLU A 424 2.87 -8.70 -20.24
N MET A 425 3.60 -7.59 -20.02
CA MET A 425 5.07 -7.55 -20.14
C MET A 425 5.76 -8.39 -19.07
N LYS A 426 5.25 -8.35 -17.84
CA LYS A 426 5.73 -9.18 -16.72
C LYS A 426 4.58 -9.52 -15.78
N ALA A 427 4.10 -10.76 -15.89
CA ALA A 427 2.96 -11.23 -15.13
C ALA A 427 3.27 -11.38 -13.64
N ASN A 428 2.28 -11.08 -12.80
CA ASN A 428 2.29 -11.27 -11.36
C ASN A 428 3.35 -10.46 -10.61
N GLU A 429 3.74 -9.29 -11.14
CA GLU A 429 4.53 -8.34 -10.36
C GLU A 429 3.66 -7.75 -9.24
N PRO A 430 4.07 -7.86 -7.96
CA PRO A 430 3.25 -7.43 -6.83
C PRO A 430 2.74 -5.98 -6.95
N VAL A 431 3.60 -5.06 -7.38
CA VAL A 431 3.27 -3.65 -7.60
C VAL A 431 2.20 -3.46 -8.68
N VAL A 432 2.28 -4.24 -9.77
CA VAL A 432 1.30 -4.17 -10.86
C VAL A 432 -0.04 -4.75 -10.43
N LEU A 433 -0.03 -5.87 -9.70
CA LEU A 433 -1.24 -6.48 -9.13
C LEU A 433 -1.92 -5.53 -8.14
N ASN A 434 -1.15 -4.88 -7.26
CA ASN A 434 -1.68 -3.83 -6.39
C ASN A 434 -2.40 -2.75 -7.20
N ASN A 435 -1.78 -2.28 -8.30
CA ASN A 435 -2.36 -1.21 -9.11
C ASN A 435 -3.63 -1.65 -9.87
N LEU A 436 -3.70 -2.90 -10.33
CA LEU A 436 -4.94 -3.48 -10.85
C LEU A 436 -6.03 -3.59 -9.78
N GLY A 437 -5.66 -3.91 -8.53
CA GLY A 437 -6.57 -3.88 -7.39
C GLY A 437 -7.12 -2.48 -7.10
N VAL A 438 -6.29 -1.44 -7.26
CA VAL A 438 -6.74 -0.04 -7.19
C VAL A 438 -7.78 0.23 -8.29
N ILE A 439 -7.52 -0.16 -9.54
CA ILE A 439 -8.49 0.01 -10.63
C ILE A 439 -9.81 -0.70 -10.33
N ALA A 440 -9.77 -1.96 -9.90
CA ALA A 440 -10.97 -2.73 -9.56
C ALA A 440 -11.79 -2.03 -8.45
N LEU A 441 -11.13 -1.47 -7.43
CA LEU A 441 -11.80 -0.70 -6.39
C LEU A 441 -12.44 0.59 -6.94
N TYR A 442 -11.78 1.26 -7.89
CA TYR A 442 -12.37 2.41 -8.58
C TYR A 442 -13.64 2.04 -9.37
N GLU A 443 -13.66 0.85 -9.96
CA GLU A 443 -14.79 0.28 -10.72
C GLU A 443 -15.91 -0.33 -9.84
N ASP A 444 -15.83 -0.22 -8.51
CA ASP A 444 -16.73 -0.90 -7.55
C ASP A 444 -16.65 -2.43 -7.56
N ASP A 445 -15.66 -3.02 -8.23
CA ASP A 445 -15.43 -4.47 -8.21
C ASP A 445 -14.59 -4.85 -6.98
N VAL A 446 -15.26 -4.86 -5.82
CA VAL A 446 -14.66 -5.14 -4.51
C VAL A 446 -14.07 -6.56 -4.45
N GLU A 447 -14.70 -7.52 -5.13
CA GLU A 447 -14.24 -8.91 -5.17
C GLU A 447 -12.92 -9.00 -5.94
N ALA A 448 -12.86 -8.45 -7.16
CA ALA A 448 -11.62 -8.41 -7.93
C ALA A 448 -10.52 -7.60 -7.22
N ALA A 449 -10.86 -6.45 -6.61
CA ALA A 449 -9.91 -5.65 -5.84
C ALA A 449 -9.25 -6.49 -4.73
N LYS A 450 -10.06 -7.26 -3.99
CA LYS A 450 -9.57 -8.16 -2.96
C LYS A 450 -8.63 -9.23 -3.52
N GLU A 451 -9.02 -9.90 -4.61
CA GLU A 451 -8.18 -10.93 -5.23
C GLU A 451 -6.82 -10.40 -5.67
N TYR A 452 -6.81 -9.21 -6.27
CA TYR A 452 -5.59 -8.53 -6.70
C TYR A 452 -4.70 -8.14 -5.52
N PHE A 453 -5.25 -7.54 -4.47
CA PHE A 453 -4.49 -7.17 -3.27
C PHE A 453 -3.95 -8.39 -2.53
N ASP A 454 -4.73 -9.47 -2.39
CA ASP A 454 -4.27 -10.73 -1.78
C ASP A 454 -3.10 -11.34 -2.57
N SER A 455 -3.05 -11.13 -3.88
CA SER A 455 -1.98 -11.59 -4.77
C SER A 455 -0.79 -10.63 -4.88
N ALA A 456 -0.86 -9.43 -4.28
CA ALA A 456 0.14 -8.37 -4.40
C ALA A 456 1.19 -8.40 -3.27
N ALA A 457 1.35 -9.51 -2.57
CA ALA A 457 2.30 -9.63 -1.46
C ALA A 457 3.71 -9.17 -1.87
N GLY A 458 4.26 -8.18 -1.15
CA GLY A 458 5.55 -7.56 -1.47
C GLY A 458 5.46 -6.18 -2.14
N ALA A 459 4.26 -5.65 -2.43
CA ALA A 459 4.07 -4.28 -2.92
C ALA A 459 4.27 -3.18 -1.85
N GLY A 460 4.63 -3.56 -0.62
CA GLY A 460 5.02 -2.64 0.45
C GLY A 460 3.88 -1.77 0.98
N ALA A 461 4.22 -0.56 1.42
CA ALA A 461 3.30 0.34 2.14
C ALA A 461 2.05 0.74 1.33
N ALA A 462 2.12 0.73 -0.01
CA ALA A 462 0.97 1.02 -0.85
C ALA A 462 -0.10 -0.07 -0.73
N LEU A 463 0.30 -1.35 -0.67
CA LEU A 463 -0.63 -2.45 -0.46
C LEU A 463 -1.27 -2.38 0.93
N ASP A 464 -0.47 -2.13 1.97
CA ASP A 464 -0.98 -1.97 3.34
C ASP A 464 -2.02 -0.85 3.42
N ASN A 465 -1.76 0.28 2.74
CA ASN A 465 -2.75 1.35 2.61
C ASN A 465 -4.02 0.87 1.92
N ASN A 466 -3.89 0.14 0.81
CA ASN A 466 -5.03 -0.27 -0.02
C ASN A 466 -5.90 -1.34 0.64
N LEU A 467 -5.30 -2.29 1.35
CA LEU A 467 -6.02 -3.25 2.20
C LEU A 467 -6.74 -2.52 3.35
N GLY A 468 -6.11 -1.50 3.93
CA GLY A 468 -6.74 -0.64 4.92
C GLY A 468 -7.96 0.12 4.38
N VAL A 469 -7.85 0.69 3.17
CA VAL A 469 -8.95 1.38 2.48
C VAL A 469 -10.08 0.40 2.14
N LEU A 470 -9.76 -0.77 1.61
CA LEU A 470 -10.74 -1.82 1.34
C LEU A 470 -11.46 -2.26 2.63
N ALA A 471 -10.74 -2.36 3.74
CA ALA A 471 -11.35 -2.67 5.03
C ALA A 471 -12.28 -1.55 5.52
N ILE A 472 -11.93 -0.27 5.35
CA ILE A 472 -12.87 0.86 5.61
C ILE A 472 -14.12 0.72 4.72
N TYR A 473 -13.92 0.45 3.43
CA TYR A 473 -14.99 0.30 2.44
C TYR A 473 -15.95 -0.85 2.79
N ASN A 474 -15.45 -1.89 3.46
CA ASN A 474 -16.27 -3.01 3.94
C ASN A 474 -16.81 -2.83 5.37
N GLY A 475 -16.52 -1.72 6.03
CA GLY A 475 -16.91 -1.49 7.43
C GLY A 475 -16.05 -2.22 8.48
N ASN A 476 -14.94 -2.84 8.08
CA ASN A 476 -14.05 -3.61 8.95
C ASN A 476 -12.98 -2.72 9.61
N TYR A 477 -13.38 -1.81 10.50
CA TYR A 477 -12.47 -0.77 11.02
C TYR A 477 -11.32 -1.31 11.89
N ASP A 478 -11.52 -2.42 12.61
CA ASP A 478 -10.44 -3.09 13.35
C ASP A 478 -9.34 -3.61 12.42
N GLU A 479 -9.74 -4.17 11.29
CA GLU A 479 -8.83 -4.68 10.28
C GLU A 479 -8.13 -3.54 9.55
N ALA A 480 -8.86 -2.47 9.23
CA ALA A 480 -8.28 -1.26 8.65
C ALA A 480 -7.15 -0.68 9.52
N VAL A 481 -7.39 -0.53 10.82
CA VAL A 481 -6.36 -0.04 11.76
C VAL A 481 -5.12 -0.94 11.77
N ARG A 482 -5.29 -2.26 11.66
CA ARG A 482 -4.15 -3.20 11.58
C ARG A 482 -3.35 -3.04 10.29
N TYR A 483 -4.03 -2.93 9.15
CA TYR A 483 -3.36 -2.76 7.86
C TYR A 483 -2.59 -1.44 7.78
N PHE A 484 -3.18 -0.33 8.24
CA PHE A 484 -2.46 0.96 8.26
C PHE A 484 -1.27 0.96 9.24
N GLY A 485 -1.32 0.17 10.30
CA GLY A 485 -0.26 0.06 11.29
C GLY A 485 0.20 1.42 11.82
N ASN A 486 1.48 1.74 11.60
CA ASN A 486 2.11 2.98 12.03
C ASN A 486 2.08 4.11 10.97
N SER A 487 1.33 3.94 9.88
CA SER A 487 1.13 5.01 8.89
C SER A 487 0.52 6.25 9.56
N ASN A 488 1.05 7.42 9.21
CA ASN A 488 0.58 8.73 9.64
C ASN A 488 -0.37 9.39 8.63
N ASN A 489 -0.76 8.71 7.55
CA ASN A 489 -1.62 9.29 6.52
C ASN A 489 -3.07 9.51 7.01
N CYS A 490 -3.85 10.30 6.26
CA CYS A 490 -5.25 10.61 6.62
C CYS A 490 -6.16 9.36 6.60
N ASN A 491 -5.85 8.35 5.78
CA ASN A 491 -6.61 7.09 5.76
C ASN A 491 -6.45 6.33 7.09
N ALA A 492 -5.23 6.27 7.62
CA ALA A 492 -4.94 5.66 8.92
C ALA A 492 -5.64 6.38 10.06
N ALA A 493 -5.71 7.71 10.01
CA ALA A 493 -6.44 8.50 10.98
C ALA A 493 -7.96 8.27 10.87
N LEU A 494 -8.51 8.23 9.65
CA LEU A 494 -9.92 7.94 9.43
C LEU A 494 -10.31 6.56 9.98
N ALA A 495 -9.51 5.51 9.73
CA ALA A 495 -9.75 4.19 10.30
C ALA A 495 -9.83 4.24 11.84
N LYS A 496 -8.95 5.01 12.49
CA LYS A 496 -8.93 5.19 13.94
C LYS A 496 -10.15 5.98 14.45
N ILE A 497 -10.62 6.99 13.71
CA ILE A 497 -11.87 7.72 14.02
C ILE A 497 -13.07 6.78 13.95
N LEU A 498 -13.18 5.99 12.88
CA LEU A 498 -14.27 5.04 12.67
C LEU A 498 -14.26 3.90 13.70
N ASN A 499 -13.09 3.54 14.21
CA ASN A 499 -12.91 2.61 15.34
C ASN A 499 -13.21 3.26 16.71
N GLY A 500 -13.38 4.58 16.78
CA GLY A 500 -13.61 5.31 18.04
C GLY A 500 -12.34 5.61 18.84
N ASN A 501 -11.15 5.37 18.27
CA ASN A 501 -9.85 5.63 18.89
C ASN A 501 -9.34 7.05 18.60
N TYR A 502 -10.04 8.04 19.13
CA TYR A 502 -9.81 9.47 18.81
C TYR A 502 -8.41 9.98 19.19
N ASP A 503 -7.87 9.60 20.36
CA ASP A 503 -6.52 10.02 20.78
C ASP A 503 -5.45 9.50 19.82
N ALA A 504 -5.60 8.24 19.38
CA ALA A 504 -4.69 7.63 18.42
C ALA A 504 -4.85 8.27 17.03
N ALA A 505 -6.07 8.61 16.62
CA ALA A 505 -6.31 9.34 15.38
C ALA A 505 -5.64 10.72 15.40
N LEU A 506 -5.79 11.47 16.49
CA LEU A 506 -5.18 12.79 16.65
C LEU A 506 -3.65 12.72 16.66
N ALA A 507 -3.06 11.74 17.36
CA ALA A 507 -1.62 11.49 17.32
C ALA A 507 -1.12 11.19 15.90
N THR A 508 -1.90 10.41 15.13
CA THR A 508 -1.61 10.08 13.72
C THR A 508 -1.62 11.34 12.85
N LEU A 509 -2.65 12.18 12.99
CA LEU A 509 -2.78 13.44 12.24
C LEU A 509 -1.71 14.45 12.61
N ASN A 510 -1.27 14.49 13.88
CA ASN A 510 -0.22 15.39 14.34
C ASN A 510 1.18 14.97 13.87
N ALA A 511 1.39 13.66 13.65
CA ALA A 511 2.63 13.12 13.08
C ALA A 511 2.70 13.22 11.54
N ASN A 512 1.62 13.71 10.90
CA ASN A 512 1.58 13.89 9.45
C ASN A 512 2.05 15.30 9.08
N ASP A 513 3.18 15.39 8.38
CA ASP A 513 3.77 16.67 7.96
C ASP A 513 3.04 17.33 6.78
N ALA A 514 2.12 16.62 6.10
CA ALA A 514 1.37 17.16 4.98
C ALA A 514 0.33 18.20 5.45
N GLU A 515 0.35 19.37 4.83
CA GLU A 515 -0.60 20.45 5.06
C GLU A 515 -1.76 20.39 4.06
N VAL A 516 -2.67 19.44 4.30
CA VAL A 516 -3.82 19.15 3.43
C VAL A 516 -5.14 19.35 4.18
N GLY A 517 -6.17 19.88 3.49
CA GLY A 517 -7.47 20.18 4.11
C GLY A 517 -8.09 19.00 4.85
N THR A 518 -8.00 17.79 4.30
CA THR A 518 -8.54 16.57 4.91
C THR A 518 -7.96 16.26 6.30
N LYS A 519 -6.67 16.54 6.54
CA LYS A 519 -6.04 16.35 7.86
C LYS A 519 -6.76 17.16 8.93
N TYR A 520 -7.02 18.42 8.62
CA TYR A 520 -7.70 19.36 9.52
C TYR A 520 -9.20 19.06 9.62
N TYR A 521 -9.84 18.66 8.53
CA TYR A 521 -11.25 18.24 8.54
C TYR A 521 -11.48 17.05 9.48
N LEU A 522 -10.60 16.04 9.45
CA LEU A 522 -10.68 14.90 10.37
C LEU A 522 -10.48 15.32 11.83
N LYS A 523 -9.62 16.32 12.12
CA LYS A 523 -9.49 16.89 13.47
C LYS A 523 -10.77 17.61 13.91
N ALA A 524 -11.43 18.33 13.00
CA ALA A 524 -12.70 18.99 13.29
C ALA A 524 -13.80 17.97 13.66
N ILE A 525 -13.86 16.84 12.95
CA ILE A 525 -14.76 15.72 13.29
C ILE A 525 -14.45 15.17 14.69
N ILE A 526 -13.17 14.97 15.03
CA ILE A 526 -12.79 14.55 16.39
C ILE A 526 -13.29 15.56 17.42
N GLY A 527 -13.13 16.86 17.16
CA GLY A 527 -13.60 17.95 18.04
C GLY A 527 -15.11 17.90 18.23
N ALA A 528 -15.86 17.75 17.14
CA ALA A 528 -17.32 17.60 17.17
C ALA A 528 -17.77 16.41 18.02
N ARG A 529 -17.16 15.23 17.82
CA ARG A 529 -17.48 14.00 18.56
C ARG A 529 -17.10 14.07 20.04
N GLN A 530 -16.05 14.81 20.38
CA GLN A 530 -15.61 15.01 21.77
C GLN A 530 -16.28 16.22 22.46
N ASN A 531 -17.10 17.00 21.74
CA ASN A 531 -17.62 18.30 22.17
C ASN A 531 -16.53 19.31 22.55
N ASP A 532 -15.38 19.25 21.86
CA ASP A 532 -14.32 20.25 21.93
C ASP A 532 -14.52 21.26 20.80
N THR A 533 -15.18 22.37 21.13
CA THR A 533 -15.54 23.41 20.15
C THR A 533 -14.34 24.19 19.65
N ASP A 534 -13.29 24.35 20.47
CA ASP A 534 -12.08 25.07 20.09
C ASP A 534 -11.34 24.27 19.02
N MET A 535 -11.14 22.97 19.28
CA MET A 535 -10.54 22.06 18.29
C MET A 535 -11.40 21.96 17.02
N LEU A 536 -12.72 21.93 17.14
CA LEU A 536 -13.62 21.91 15.98
C LEU A 536 -13.41 23.13 15.10
N PHE A 537 -13.63 24.34 15.63
CA PHE A 537 -13.66 25.55 14.81
C PHE A 537 -12.29 25.92 14.26
N GLU A 538 -11.22 25.80 15.06
CA GLU A 538 -9.85 26.06 14.60
C GLU A 538 -9.47 25.16 13.42
N ASN A 539 -9.77 23.87 13.51
CA ASN A 539 -9.40 22.93 12.47
C ASN A 539 -10.36 22.95 11.28
N LEU A 540 -11.64 23.27 11.47
CA LEU A 540 -12.57 23.43 10.35
C LEU A 540 -12.21 24.67 9.51
N ASP A 541 -11.89 25.79 10.16
CA ASP A 541 -11.40 27.00 9.48
C ASP A 541 -10.14 26.70 8.67
N LYS A 542 -9.17 26.00 9.28
CA LYS A 542 -7.94 25.61 8.58
C LYS A 542 -8.19 24.64 7.43
N ALA A 543 -9.14 23.72 7.59
CA ALA A 543 -9.50 22.77 6.54
C ALA A 543 -10.03 23.50 5.29
N VAL A 544 -10.95 24.45 5.47
CA VAL A 544 -11.56 25.20 4.36
C VAL A 544 -10.61 26.25 3.76
N GLU A 545 -9.63 26.74 4.51
CA GLU A 545 -8.53 27.57 3.99
C GLU A 545 -7.67 26.78 2.99
N LEU A 546 -7.34 25.53 3.33
CA LEU A 546 -6.52 24.65 2.49
C LEU A 546 -7.29 24.02 1.33
N ASP A 547 -8.58 23.76 1.51
CA ASP A 547 -9.48 23.22 0.50
C ASP A 547 -10.88 23.80 0.64
N ALA A 548 -11.19 24.82 -0.16
CA ALA A 548 -12.46 25.53 -0.13
C ALA A 548 -13.67 24.64 -0.44
N SER A 549 -13.49 23.50 -1.13
CA SER A 549 -14.58 22.56 -1.42
C SER A 549 -15.16 21.93 -0.15
N LEU A 550 -14.38 21.89 0.94
CA LEU A 550 -14.81 21.35 2.23
C LEU A 550 -15.89 22.21 2.90
N LYS A 551 -16.12 23.45 2.46
CA LYS A 551 -17.25 24.26 2.93
C LYS A 551 -18.59 23.59 2.57
N GLU A 552 -18.75 23.22 1.30
CA GLU A 552 -19.98 22.57 0.83
C GLU A 552 -20.19 21.21 1.51
N VAL A 553 -19.10 20.47 1.74
CA VAL A 553 -19.13 19.22 2.50
C VAL A 553 -19.59 19.47 3.94
N ALA A 554 -18.95 20.40 4.65
CA ALA A 554 -19.26 20.71 6.05
C ALA A 554 -20.72 21.19 6.24
N ALA A 555 -21.26 21.96 5.30
CA ALA A 555 -22.62 22.48 5.34
C ALA A 555 -23.71 21.40 5.39
N SER A 556 -23.38 20.19 4.95
CA SER A 556 -24.29 19.04 4.90
C SER A 556 -23.81 17.88 5.78
N ASP A 557 -22.66 18.00 6.45
CA ASP A 557 -22.08 16.91 7.23
C ASP A 557 -22.74 16.80 8.61
N MET A 558 -23.41 15.68 8.85
CA MET A 558 -24.12 15.44 10.10
C MET A 558 -23.22 15.31 11.32
N GLU A 559 -21.90 15.16 11.15
CA GLU A 559 -20.93 15.33 12.24
C GLU A 559 -21.05 16.72 12.90
N PHE A 560 -21.46 17.73 12.12
CA PHE A 560 -21.56 19.12 12.57
C PHE A 560 -23.00 19.61 12.76
N ALA A 561 -24.01 18.74 12.68
CA ALA A 561 -25.42 19.12 12.72
C ALA A 561 -25.79 19.99 13.95
N ARG A 562 -25.15 19.75 15.10
CA ARG A 562 -25.35 20.53 16.34
C ARG A 562 -24.91 22.00 16.20
N TYR A 563 -24.04 22.29 15.24
CA TYR A 563 -23.41 23.58 15.04
C TYR A 563 -23.90 24.31 13.79
N PHE A 564 -24.80 23.73 12.99
CA PHE A 564 -25.31 24.36 11.76
C PHE A 564 -25.93 25.75 12.00
N GLU A 565 -26.53 25.97 13.17
CA GLU A 565 -27.10 27.26 13.55
C GLU A 565 -26.13 28.19 14.30
N ASP A 566 -24.94 27.70 14.66
CA ASP A 566 -23.89 28.47 15.35
C ASP A 566 -23.31 29.56 14.44
N ALA A 567 -23.08 30.76 15.00
CA ALA A 567 -22.58 31.90 14.23
C ALA A 567 -21.17 31.66 13.68
N SER A 568 -20.30 31.01 14.48
CA SER A 568 -18.91 30.73 14.12
C SER A 568 -18.83 29.67 13.03
N PHE A 569 -19.68 28.63 13.12
CA PHE A 569 -19.80 27.63 12.07
C PHE A 569 -20.25 28.25 10.74
N LYS A 570 -21.30 29.10 10.79
CA LYS A 570 -21.80 29.80 9.60
C LYS A 570 -20.73 30.72 8.99
N GLU A 571 -19.93 31.41 9.80
CA GLU A 571 -18.85 32.26 9.30
C GLU A 571 -17.77 31.47 8.53
N ILE A 572 -17.46 30.25 8.97
CA ILE A 572 -16.47 29.40 8.29
C ILE A 572 -17.05 28.81 6.99
N VAL A 573 -18.30 28.34 7.05
CA VAL A 573 -18.90 27.47 6.03
C VAL A 573 -19.71 28.22 4.96
N GLN A 574 -20.23 29.42 5.24
CA GLN A 574 -21.13 30.17 4.34
C GLN A 574 -20.45 31.31 3.57
#